data_AF-A0A0W4ZL77-F1
#
_entry.id   AF-A0A0W4ZL77-F1
#
_cell.length_a   1.000
_cell.length_b   1.000
_cell.length_c   1.000
_cell.angle_alpha   90.00
_cell.angle_beta   90.00
_cell.angle_gamma   90.00
#
_symmetry.space_group_name_H-M   'P 1'
#
loop_
_entity.id
_entity.type
_entity.pdbx_description
1 polymer ?
#
loop_
_entity_poly.entity_id
_entity_poly.type
_entity_poly.pdbx_seq_one_letter_code
_entity_poly.pdbx_strand_id
1 'polypeptide(L)'
;MFPNRIFFQKITCPYIRKNTECNTIFCPFNHLYQTLKEQNYDTKKRKYSYTPNISNILPQENYVNVIKNTRDYQCNDSTSIYDANKLKKNVIFKDNKLQNYSETNDNDIGPKFIHTLVHIPHKTRVHFFRLIEQEFLRIYSKTNQGNFLARNISLEKELEILNSTYQNKSIYINSCKNYIISLKNKDILHENTTNTKNAENAVDTIFSNYKYIEISLLELENYILSDIQLQTAGYILDIPIPEIQTSDVYFHCDRCNIPFIVKKIQHYTKCRYHWGKLIKTSNEQTKIYSCCHESNTDSIGCITSLHHVFKITSPSKLAAEIKFVASQAPMQSSFLDAAVLDCEMIYTTGGMELARITIYDICENLLIDKLIKPKNKIIDFNTRWSGIKSLDNAELSLSDLHNILFTDLKLCSSTILIGHGLENDLIAIRLVHKRIIDTALLFQDEKGLQRKHSLKYLAKKYLKREIQTNITGGHDSKEDAKATLDLVRYKIYHDNLKKIHKLH
;
A
#
# COMPACT_ATOMS: atom_id res chain seq x y z
N MET A 1 -16.82 -34.29 -34.83
CA MET A 1 -16.22 -35.46 -34.17
C MET A 1 -14.78 -35.60 -34.65
N PHE A 2 -13.92 -36.02 -33.72
CA PHE A 2 -12.48 -36.26 -33.77
C PHE A 2 -11.52 -35.10 -33.43
N PRO A 3 -10.52 -35.38 -32.55
CA PRO A 3 -9.75 -34.40 -31.80
C PRO A 3 -8.32 -34.25 -32.36
N ASN A 4 -7.66 -33.13 -32.05
CA ASN A 4 -6.20 -33.04 -32.15
C ASN A 4 -5.60 -32.72 -30.77
N ARG A 5 -5.20 -33.78 -30.08
CA ARG A 5 -4.12 -33.75 -29.09
C ARG A 5 -2.80 -33.68 -29.86
N ILE A 6 -2.05 -32.59 -29.70
CA ILE A 6 -0.62 -32.57 -30.01
C ILE A 6 0.15 -32.57 -28.69
N PHE A 7 1.17 -33.42 -28.68
CA PHE A 7 2.04 -33.83 -27.59
C PHE A 7 2.87 -32.67 -27.01
N PHE A 8 2.96 -32.60 -25.67
CA PHE A 8 4.17 -32.13 -24.99
C PHE A 8 4.77 -33.29 -24.21
N GLN A 9 5.70 -34.02 -24.83
CA GLN A 9 6.58 -34.94 -24.12
C GLN A 9 7.78 -34.17 -23.55
N LYS A 10 7.95 -34.31 -22.22
CA LYS A 10 9.18 -34.17 -21.43
C LYS A 10 10.01 -32.87 -21.59
N ILE A 11 9.59 -31.82 -20.89
CA ILE A 11 10.53 -30.81 -20.36
C ILE A 11 10.98 -31.30 -18.98
N THR A 12 12.25 -31.65 -18.84
CA THR A 12 12.85 -31.98 -17.53
C THR A 12 13.09 -30.70 -16.74
N CYS A 13 12.55 -30.63 -15.51
CA CYS A 13 12.81 -29.52 -14.59
C CYS A 13 14.33 -29.41 -14.33
N PRO A 14 14.96 -28.23 -14.55
CA PRO A 14 16.41 -28.06 -14.40
C PRO A 14 16.91 -28.21 -12.95
N TYR A 15 15.99 -28.29 -11.98
CA TYR A 15 16.29 -28.47 -10.55
C TYR A 15 16.25 -29.94 -10.09
N ILE A 16 16.01 -30.89 -10.99
CA ILE A 16 16.07 -32.34 -10.70
C ILE A 16 17.51 -32.82 -10.89
N ARG A 17 18.24 -33.07 -9.79
CA ARG A 17 19.57 -33.71 -9.85
C ARG A 17 19.45 -35.21 -9.68
N LYS A 18 19.46 -35.95 -10.79
CA LYS A 18 19.66 -37.42 -10.99
C LYS A 18 19.01 -38.45 -10.05
N ASN A 19 18.32 -38.06 -8.97
CA ASN A 19 17.38 -38.83 -8.19
C ASN A 19 16.14 -37.95 -8.02
N THR A 20 14.96 -38.58 -8.02
CA THR A 20 13.65 -38.05 -8.44
C THR A 20 12.99 -37.02 -7.51
N GLU A 21 13.70 -36.01 -7.01
CA GLU A 21 13.15 -35.04 -6.04
C GLU A 21 13.51 -33.58 -6.38
N CYS A 22 12.57 -32.67 -6.10
CA CYS A 22 12.65 -31.23 -6.38
C CYS A 22 12.65 -30.46 -5.05
N ASN A 23 13.77 -29.79 -4.71
CA ASN A 23 13.99 -29.17 -3.39
C ASN A 23 13.52 -27.71 -3.28
N THR A 24 12.67 -27.23 -4.19
CA THR A 24 12.20 -25.83 -4.22
C THR A 24 10.75 -25.74 -3.72
N ILE A 25 10.54 -24.94 -2.67
CA ILE A 25 9.23 -24.75 -1.98
C ILE A 25 8.15 -24.18 -2.91
N PHE A 26 8.53 -23.55 -4.03
CA PHE A 26 7.62 -23.07 -5.07
C PHE A 26 8.13 -23.46 -6.46
N CYS A 27 7.90 -24.72 -6.85
CA CYS A 27 8.24 -25.20 -8.19
C CYS A 27 7.15 -24.77 -9.20
N PRO A 28 7.47 -23.98 -10.25
CA PRO A 28 6.50 -23.52 -11.24
C PRO A 28 5.93 -24.64 -12.14
N PHE A 29 6.42 -25.87 -11.97
CA PHE A 29 5.93 -27.07 -12.67
C PHE A 29 4.95 -27.92 -11.81
N ASN A 30 4.51 -27.40 -10.66
CA ASN A 30 3.39 -27.91 -9.88
C ASN A 30 3.57 -29.33 -9.27
N HIS A 31 4.76 -29.66 -8.79
CA HIS A 31 5.00 -30.88 -8.00
C HIS A 31 4.71 -30.64 -6.50
N LEU A 32 4.13 -31.63 -5.81
CA LEU A 32 3.80 -31.58 -4.38
C LEU A 32 5.08 -31.55 -3.52
N TYR A 33 5.23 -30.52 -2.69
CA TYR A 33 6.26 -30.44 -1.65
C TYR A 33 5.83 -31.31 -0.46
N GLN A 34 6.53 -32.41 -0.18
CA GLN A 34 6.32 -33.22 1.03
C GLN A 34 7.40 -32.89 2.07
N THR A 35 6.96 -32.36 3.20
CA THR A 35 7.75 -32.11 4.41
C THR A 35 8.06 -33.40 5.14
N LEU A 36 9.33 -33.81 5.21
CA LEU A 36 9.84 -34.66 6.30
C LEU A 36 11.33 -34.39 6.54
N LYS A 37 11.66 -33.80 7.70
CA LYS A 37 12.84 -34.15 8.52
C LYS A 37 12.55 -33.77 9.98
N GLU A 38 11.92 -34.67 10.72
CA GLU A 38 12.24 -34.82 12.14
C GLU A 38 13.40 -35.80 12.25
N GLN A 39 14.39 -35.37 13.03
CA GLN A 39 15.64 -36.08 13.26
C GLN A 39 15.40 -37.25 14.21
N ASN A 40 16.11 -38.34 13.90
CA ASN A 40 16.32 -39.49 14.76
C ASN A 40 16.78 -39.06 16.17
N TYR A 41 15.99 -39.43 17.18
CA TYR A 41 16.52 -39.89 18.46
C TYR A 41 16.14 -41.36 18.63
N ASP A 42 17.13 -42.13 19.07
CA ASP A 42 17.08 -43.56 19.39
C ASP A 42 15.77 -44.02 20.06
N THR A 43 15.19 -45.11 19.57
CA THR A 43 14.87 -46.29 20.41
C THR A 43 14.39 -47.49 19.58
N LYS A 44 15.13 -48.59 19.76
CA LYS A 44 14.81 -50.01 19.58
C LYS A 44 13.39 -50.41 19.11
N LYS A 45 13.38 -51.11 17.97
CA LYS A 45 12.57 -52.31 17.62
C LYS A 45 11.35 -52.60 18.53
N ARG A 46 10.13 -52.54 17.97
CA ARG A 46 9.17 -53.66 17.99
C ARG A 46 8.03 -53.44 16.99
N LYS A 47 7.72 -54.52 16.27
CA LYS A 47 6.63 -54.71 15.31
C LYS A 47 5.28 -54.90 16.04
N TYR A 48 4.21 -54.98 15.22
CA TYR A 48 2.80 -55.35 15.47
C TYR A 48 1.90 -54.12 15.69
N SER A 49 1.11 -53.68 14.70
CA SER A 49 -0.07 -54.26 14.03
C SER A 49 -1.38 -54.09 14.82
N TYR A 50 -2.43 -53.72 14.06
CA TYR A 50 -3.86 -53.63 14.39
C TYR A 50 -4.43 -52.28 14.85
N THR A 51 -5.24 -51.71 13.96
CA THR A 51 -6.35 -50.77 14.17
C THR A 51 -7.58 -51.52 14.72
N PRO A 52 -8.76 -50.90 14.86
CA PRO A 52 -9.12 -49.76 15.71
C PRO A 52 -10.37 -50.12 16.56
N ASN A 53 -10.78 -49.19 17.42
CA ASN A 53 -12.18 -48.87 17.81
C ASN A 53 -12.20 -48.45 19.27
N ILE A 54 -12.86 -47.32 19.54
CA ILE A 54 -13.90 -47.21 20.57
C ILE A 54 -14.58 -45.86 20.36
N SER A 55 -15.86 -45.97 20.04
CA SER A 55 -16.93 -44.99 20.19
C SER A 55 -17.14 -44.60 21.66
N ASN A 56 -17.73 -43.42 21.87
CA ASN A 56 -18.67 -43.04 22.95
C ASN A 56 -18.24 -42.01 24.02
N ILE A 57 -19.04 -40.93 24.03
CA ILE A 57 -19.71 -40.28 25.19
C ILE A 57 -18.89 -39.31 26.07
N LEU A 58 -19.14 -37.99 25.85
CA LEU A 58 -19.62 -36.89 26.76
C LEU A 58 -19.30 -36.92 28.30
N PRO A 59 -19.50 -35.81 29.07
CA PRO A 59 -18.71 -34.58 29.27
C PRO A 59 -18.52 -34.26 30.80
N GLN A 60 -18.30 -32.99 31.18
CA GLN A 60 -18.24 -32.40 32.56
C GLN A 60 -16.85 -32.45 33.24
N GLU A 61 -16.36 -31.51 34.06
CA GLU A 61 -16.80 -30.20 34.58
C GLU A 61 -15.62 -29.58 35.40
N ASN A 62 -15.70 -28.26 35.66
CA ASN A 62 -15.15 -27.52 36.83
C ASN A 62 -13.63 -27.38 37.03
N TYR A 63 -13.16 -26.13 37.13
CA TYR A 63 -12.83 -25.52 38.44
C TYR A 63 -12.64 -24.00 38.30
N VAL A 64 -13.47 -23.25 39.02
CA VAL A 64 -13.28 -21.85 39.40
C VAL A 64 -12.47 -21.83 40.69
N ASN A 65 -11.51 -20.91 40.84
CA ASN A 65 -11.21 -20.35 42.15
C ASN A 65 -10.81 -18.87 42.05
N VAL A 66 -11.56 -18.07 42.80
CA VAL A 66 -11.44 -16.64 43.03
C VAL A 66 -10.68 -16.45 44.34
N ILE A 67 -9.72 -15.53 44.39
CA ILE A 67 -9.35 -14.84 45.64
C ILE A 67 -9.39 -13.34 45.36
N LYS A 68 -10.36 -12.67 46.00
CA LYS A 68 -10.40 -11.23 46.23
C LYS A 68 -9.63 -10.95 47.52
N ASN A 69 -8.87 -9.86 47.57
CA ASN A 69 -8.94 -8.96 48.71
C ASN A 69 -8.52 -7.54 48.31
N THR A 70 -9.44 -6.64 48.61
CA THR A 70 -9.45 -5.19 48.47
C THR A 70 -8.67 -4.51 49.60
N ARG A 71 -8.08 -3.33 49.35
CA ARG A 71 -8.18 -2.16 50.24
C ARG A 71 -7.69 -0.88 49.55
N ASP A 72 -8.50 0.16 49.74
CA ASP A 72 -8.40 1.52 49.25
C ASP A 72 -7.17 2.29 49.73
N TYR A 73 -6.68 3.24 48.93
CA TYR A 73 -6.18 4.54 49.40
C TYR A 73 -6.28 5.60 48.29
N GLN A 74 -6.87 6.76 48.64
CA GLN A 74 -6.99 7.96 47.82
C GLN A 74 -5.74 8.86 47.88
N CYS A 75 -5.54 9.59 46.78
CA CYS A 75 -5.04 10.98 46.63
C CYS A 75 -3.55 11.37 46.79
N ASN A 76 -3.18 12.24 45.83
CA ASN A 76 -2.27 13.40 45.83
C ASN A 76 -0.89 13.32 45.14
N ASP A 77 -0.79 14.24 44.17
CA ASP A 77 0.36 15.00 43.62
C ASP A 77 1.76 14.73 44.16
N SER A 78 2.72 14.54 43.24
CA SER A 78 3.85 15.47 43.02
C SER A 78 4.91 14.90 42.07
N THR A 79 5.31 15.74 41.12
CA THR A 79 6.61 15.90 40.45
C THR A 79 7.76 14.93 40.81
N SER A 80 8.39 14.32 39.80
CA SER A 80 9.86 14.22 39.78
C SER A 80 10.42 14.20 38.34
N ILE A 81 11.33 15.14 38.13
CA ILE A 81 12.30 15.29 37.05
C ILE A 81 13.40 14.25 37.24
N TYR A 82 13.79 13.51 36.20
CA TYR A 82 15.14 12.93 36.01
C TYR A 82 15.30 12.57 34.53
N ASP A 83 15.95 13.43 33.74
CA ASP A 83 17.40 13.53 33.48
C ASP A 83 17.84 12.72 32.25
N ALA A 84 17.74 13.41 31.11
CA ALA A 84 18.38 13.06 29.85
C ALA A 84 19.86 13.44 29.92
N ASN A 85 20.74 12.53 30.35
CA ASN A 85 22.19 12.60 30.08
C ASN A 85 22.89 11.31 30.53
N LYS A 86 22.81 10.25 29.72
CA LYS A 86 23.82 9.19 29.74
C LYS A 86 23.83 8.46 28.40
N LEU A 87 25.04 8.24 27.87
CA LEU A 87 25.40 7.56 26.63
C LEU A 87 25.61 8.45 25.38
N LYS A 88 26.39 9.52 25.55
CA LYS A 88 27.44 9.88 24.57
C LYS A 88 28.80 9.78 25.26
N LYS A 89 29.62 8.79 24.89
CA LYS A 89 31.07 8.89 24.61
C LYS A 89 31.76 7.51 24.61
N ASN A 90 32.81 7.46 23.80
CA ASN A 90 33.77 6.38 23.50
C ASN A 90 33.27 5.47 22.38
N VAL A 91 33.88 5.43 21.18
CA VAL A 91 35.33 5.33 20.93
C VAL A 91 35.73 6.10 19.65
N ILE A 92 36.89 6.77 19.72
CA ILE A 92 37.58 7.43 18.60
C ILE A 92 38.97 6.78 18.41
N PHE A 93 39.34 6.59 17.13
CA PHE A 93 40.62 6.32 16.45
C PHE A 93 41.42 5.02 16.64
N LYS A 94 41.69 4.32 15.52
CA LYS A 94 43.04 4.22 14.91
C LYS A 94 43.04 3.63 13.47
N ASP A 95 44.12 3.95 12.77
CA ASP A 95 44.32 3.99 11.31
C ASP A 95 44.47 2.67 10.54
N ASN A 96 44.20 2.78 9.23
CA ASN A 96 44.79 2.12 8.05
C ASN A 96 45.29 0.66 8.16
N LYS A 97 44.62 -0.22 7.41
CA LYS A 97 45.28 -1.24 6.57
C LYS A 97 44.40 -1.57 5.36
N LEU A 98 44.97 -1.41 4.16
CA LEU A 98 44.47 -2.08 2.95
C LEU A 98 44.34 -3.57 3.23
N GLN A 99 43.13 -4.12 3.15
CA GLN A 99 42.93 -5.56 2.95
C GLN A 99 41.82 -5.80 1.94
N ASN A 100 42.19 -6.65 0.99
CA ASN A 100 41.42 -7.13 -0.17
C ASN A 100 40.01 -7.57 0.20
N TYR A 101 39.01 -7.09 -0.55
CA TYR A 101 37.68 -7.69 -0.56
C TYR A 101 37.72 -8.98 -1.40
N SER A 102 38.18 -10.06 -0.77
CA SER A 102 37.82 -11.41 -1.18
C SER A 102 36.50 -11.81 -0.50
N GLU A 103 35.51 -12.12 -1.34
CA GLU A 103 34.34 -12.97 -1.10
C GLU A 103 33.84 -13.11 0.35
N THR A 104 32.72 -12.46 0.71
CA THR A 104 31.76 -13.01 1.68
C THR A 104 30.38 -12.34 1.64
N ASN A 105 29.35 -13.17 1.84
CA ASN A 105 27.98 -12.94 2.30
C ASN A 105 26.87 -12.58 1.29
N ASP A 106 26.14 -13.64 0.90
CA ASP A 106 24.95 -13.70 0.02
C ASP A 106 23.65 -13.07 0.60
N ASN A 107 23.71 -12.21 1.63
CA ASN A 107 22.52 -11.60 2.26
C ASN A 107 22.43 -10.08 2.14
N ASP A 108 23.28 -9.45 1.33
CA ASP A 108 23.26 -8.00 1.12
C ASP A 108 22.43 -7.64 -0.13
N ILE A 109 21.10 -7.56 0.07
CA ILE A 109 20.12 -7.18 -0.94
C ILE A 109 20.31 -5.70 -1.26
N GLY A 110 21.14 -5.41 -2.27
CA GLY A 110 21.17 -4.10 -2.93
C GLY A 110 19.83 -3.75 -3.60
N PRO A 111 19.71 -2.56 -4.22
CA PRO A 111 18.45 -2.06 -4.77
C PRO A 111 17.77 -3.10 -5.67
N LYS A 112 16.48 -3.37 -5.40
CA LYS A 112 15.63 -4.25 -6.21
C LYS A 112 15.23 -3.50 -7.49
N PHE A 113 16.01 -3.64 -8.55
CA PHE A 113 15.65 -3.07 -9.84
C PHE A 113 14.44 -3.80 -10.43
N ILE A 114 13.43 -3.05 -10.87
CA ILE A 114 12.25 -3.59 -11.56
C ILE A 114 12.72 -4.50 -12.71
N HIS A 115 12.08 -5.66 -12.85
CA HIS A 115 12.31 -6.72 -13.86
C HIS A 115 12.04 -6.24 -15.30
N THR A 116 12.53 -5.08 -15.72
CA THR A 116 12.14 -4.48 -17.00
C THR A 116 12.93 -4.99 -18.21
N LEU A 117 14.07 -5.68 -18.05
CA LEU A 117 14.94 -5.97 -19.19
C LEU A 117 15.59 -7.36 -19.08
N VAL A 118 15.19 -8.28 -19.96
CA VAL A 118 15.52 -9.73 -19.95
C VAL A 118 17.02 -10.02 -20.15
N HIS A 119 17.81 -9.07 -20.65
CA HIS A 119 19.19 -9.32 -21.12
C HIS A 119 20.30 -8.93 -20.13
N ILE A 120 20.02 -8.16 -19.08
CA ILE A 120 21.04 -7.74 -18.10
C ILE A 120 20.64 -8.23 -16.70
N PRO A 121 21.40 -9.18 -16.11
CA PRO A 121 21.06 -9.74 -14.81
C PRO A 121 21.03 -8.70 -13.68
N HIS A 122 20.04 -8.80 -12.79
CA HIS A 122 19.90 -7.94 -11.61
C HIS A 122 21.19 -7.84 -10.78
N LYS A 123 21.84 -8.96 -10.49
CA LYS A 123 23.13 -8.99 -9.76
C LYS A 123 24.22 -8.14 -10.44
N THR A 124 24.25 -8.13 -11.78
CA THR A 124 25.20 -7.31 -12.56
C THR A 124 24.88 -5.83 -12.41
N ARG A 125 23.60 -5.46 -12.45
CA ARG A 125 23.19 -4.06 -12.25
C ARG A 125 23.52 -3.54 -10.86
N VAL A 126 23.20 -4.32 -9.82
CA VAL A 126 23.54 -3.98 -8.43
C VAL A 126 25.05 -3.79 -8.26
N HIS A 127 25.85 -4.66 -8.87
CA HIS A 127 27.31 -4.55 -8.81
C HIS A 127 27.81 -3.23 -9.41
N PHE A 128 27.39 -2.86 -10.62
CA PHE A 128 27.85 -1.62 -11.26
C PHE A 128 27.28 -0.37 -10.61
N PHE A 129 26.03 -0.40 -10.16
CA PHE A 129 25.46 0.65 -9.34
C PHE A 129 26.32 0.93 -8.10
N ARG A 130 26.70 -0.11 -7.33
CA ARG A 130 27.54 0.04 -6.14
C ARG A 130 28.92 0.63 -6.46
N LEU A 131 29.52 0.24 -7.58
CA LEU A 131 30.79 0.80 -8.01
C LEU A 131 30.69 2.28 -8.38
N ILE A 132 29.60 2.68 -9.05
CA ILE A 132 29.33 4.08 -9.38
C ILE A 132 29.06 4.88 -8.09
N GLU A 133 28.27 4.32 -7.17
CA GLU A 133 27.96 4.89 -5.85
C GLU A 133 29.22 5.13 -5.03
N GLN A 134 30.15 4.19 -5.00
CA GLN A 134 31.44 4.34 -4.32
C GLN A 134 32.25 5.53 -4.85
N GLU A 135 32.31 5.71 -6.18
CA GLU A 135 33.03 6.83 -6.77
C GLU A 135 32.35 8.18 -6.48
N PHE A 136 31.02 8.23 -6.45
CA PHE A 136 30.33 9.45 -6.06
C PHE A 136 30.42 9.74 -4.56
N LEU A 137 30.43 8.72 -3.71
CA LEU A 137 30.70 8.88 -2.28
C LEU A 137 32.09 9.50 -2.06
N ARG A 138 33.09 9.13 -2.88
CA ARG A 138 34.41 9.76 -2.90
C ARG A 138 34.33 11.22 -3.34
N ILE A 139 33.61 11.52 -4.42
CA ILE A 139 33.47 12.89 -4.96
C ILE A 139 32.77 13.82 -3.97
N TYR A 140 31.76 13.31 -3.26
CA TYR A 140 30.91 14.07 -2.34
C TYR A 140 31.30 13.88 -0.86
N SER A 141 32.47 13.32 -0.58
CA SER A 141 32.87 12.92 0.78
C SER A 141 32.91 14.09 1.79
N LYS A 142 33.02 15.33 1.30
CA LYS A 142 33.07 16.56 2.12
C LYS A 142 31.74 17.31 2.23
N THR A 143 30.68 16.83 1.57
CA THR A 143 29.35 17.44 1.67
C THR A 143 28.52 16.77 2.76
N ASN A 144 27.79 17.58 3.55
CA ASN A 144 26.91 17.10 4.63
C ASN A 144 25.83 16.09 4.18
N GLN A 145 25.55 16.00 2.87
CA GLN A 145 24.56 15.09 2.28
C GLN A 145 25.17 14.14 1.22
N GLY A 146 26.48 13.90 1.27
CA GLY A 146 27.21 13.16 0.24
C GLY A 146 26.66 11.76 -0.05
N ASN A 147 26.12 11.07 0.95
CA ASN A 147 25.53 9.73 0.78
C ASN A 147 24.26 9.75 -0.08
N PHE A 148 23.35 10.70 0.18
CA PHE A 148 22.10 10.83 -0.57
C PHE A 148 22.37 11.26 -2.02
N LEU A 149 23.27 12.21 -2.21
CA LEU A 149 23.62 12.73 -3.53
C LEU A 149 24.33 11.66 -4.36
N ALA A 150 25.29 10.93 -3.75
CA ALA A 150 25.99 9.84 -4.42
C ALA A 150 25.03 8.75 -4.87
N ARG A 151 24.12 8.33 -3.99
CA ARG A 151 23.16 7.25 -4.28
C ARG A 151 22.24 7.61 -5.45
N ASN A 152 21.65 8.80 -5.45
CA ASN A 152 20.70 9.22 -6.48
C ASN A 152 21.36 9.44 -7.84
N ILE A 153 22.50 10.11 -7.88
CA ILE A 153 23.22 10.36 -9.15
C ILE A 153 23.73 9.04 -9.74
N SER A 154 24.17 8.11 -8.89
CA SER A 154 24.60 6.78 -9.33
C SER A 154 23.46 5.97 -9.95
N LEU A 155 22.27 6.08 -9.36
CA LEU A 155 21.07 5.41 -9.83
C LEU A 155 20.63 5.98 -11.19
N GLU A 156 20.57 7.30 -11.30
CA GLU A 156 20.24 8.00 -12.55
C GLU A 156 21.20 7.57 -13.67
N LYS A 157 22.50 7.52 -13.36
CA LYS A 157 23.48 7.19 -14.38
C LYS A 157 23.48 5.71 -14.77
N GLU A 158 23.26 4.81 -13.82
CA GLU A 158 23.08 3.39 -14.13
C GLU A 158 21.88 3.19 -15.06
N LEU A 159 20.76 3.88 -14.80
CA LEU A 159 19.55 3.83 -15.63
C LEU A 159 19.77 4.42 -17.02
N GLU A 160 20.50 5.53 -17.14
CA GLU A 160 20.86 6.12 -18.44
C GLU A 160 21.70 5.14 -19.28
N ILE A 161 22.70 4.52 -18.65
CA ILE A 161 23.55 3.52 -19.31
C ILE A 161 22.69 2.30 -19.68
N LEU A 162 21.82 1.85 -18.79
CA LEU A 162 20.93 0.73 -19.05
C LEU A 162 20.02 1.00 -20.25
N ASN A 163 19.32 2.13 -20.27
CA ASN A 163 18.39 2.47 -21.35
C ASN A 163 19.06 2.59 -22.71
N SER A 164 20.34 2.95 -22.76
CA SER A 164 21.13 3.02 -23.99
C SER A 164 21.80 1.69 -24.38
N THR A 165 21.92 0.73 -23.46
CA THR A 165 22.72 -0.49 -23.69
C THR A 165 22.01 -1.80 -23.33
N TYR A 166 20.71 -1.76 -22.99
CA TYR A 166 19.94 -2.88 -22.43
C TYR A 166 19.96 -4.16 -23.26
N GLN A 167 20.16 -4.04 -24.57
CA GLN A 167 20.15 -5.15 -25.52
C GLN A 167 21.41 -6.03 -25.42
N ASN A 168 22.50 -5.52 -24.85
CA ASN A 168 23.78 -6.22 -24.84
C ASN A 168 24.54 -6.02 -23.52
N LYS A 169 24.66 -7.11 -22.75
CA LYS A 169 25.36 -7.15 -21.46
C LYS A 169 26.81 -6.67 -21.55
N SER A 170 27.55 -7.01 -22.60
CA SER A 170 28.95 -6.62 -22.75
C SER A 170 29.09 -5.12 -22.99
N ILE A 171 28.18 -4.54 -23.77
CA ILE A 171 28.14 -3.09 -24.03
C ILE A 171 27.79 -2.36 -22.73
N TYR A 172 26.78 -2.82 -22.00
CA TYR A 172 26.43 -2.27 -20.68
C TYR A 172 27.63 -2.27 -19.71
N ILE A 173 28.29 -3.41 -19.57
CA ILE A 173 29.46 -3.56 -18.68
C ILE A 173 30.57 -2.58 -19.08
N ASN A 174 30.86 -2.48 -20.38
CA ASN A 174 31.91 -1.58 -20.86
C ASN A 174 31.53 -0.10 -20.67
N SER A 175 30.27 0.27 -20.90
CA SER A 175 29.77 1.63 -20.64
C SER A 175 29.86 1.99 -19.15
N CYS A 176 29.47 1.08 -18.23
CA CYS A 176 29.64 1.30 -16.80
C CYS A 176 31.12 1.44 -16.42
N LYS A 177 32.01 0.58 -16.93
CA LYS A 177 33.46 0.66 -16.67
C LYS A 177 34.05 1.98 -17.16
N ASN A 178 33.74 2.38 -18.39
CA ASN A 178 34.21 3.64 -18.97
C ASN A 178 33.73 4.84 -18.15
N TYR A 179 32.47 4.79 -17.68
CA TYR A 179 31.93 5.83 -16.83
C TYR A 179 32.64 5.88 -15.46
N ILE A 180 32.87 4.75 -14.81
CA ILE A 180 33.63 4.67 -13.56
C ILE A 180 35.05 5.23 -13.74
N ILE A 181 35.73 4.90 -14.85
CA ILE A 181 37.03 5.47 -15.18
C ILE A 181 36.94 7.00 -15.32
N SER A 182 35.88 7.52 -15.95
CA SER A 182 35.67 8.96 -16.05
C SER A 182 35.46 9.63 -14.68
N LEU A 183 34.84 8.94 -13.73
CA LEU A 183 34.64 9.44 -12.37
C LEU A 183 35.92 9.42 -11.54
N LYS A 184 36.81 8.45 -11.75
CA LYS A 184 38.12 8.39 -11.07
C LYS A 184 39.00 9.61 -11.39
N ASN A 185 38.80 10.20 -12.57
CA ASN A 185 39.52 11.40 -13.00
C ASN A 185 38.88 12.71 -12.52
N LYS A 186 37.78 12.66 -11.74
CA LYS A 186 37.16 13.85 -11.16
C LYS A 186 37.72 14.15 -9.77
N ASP A 187 38.01 15.43 -9.54
CA ASP A 187 38.43 15.96 -8.25
C ASP A 187 37.29 15.94 -7.22
N ILE A 188 37.67 15.95 -5.94
CA ILE A 188 36.74 16.05 -4.81
C ILE A 188 36.09 17.43 -4.85
N LEU A 189 34.76 17.48 -4.86
CA LEU A 189 34.04 18.75 -4.89
C LEU A 189 34.13 19.43 -3.52
N HIS A 190 34.56 20.69 -3.53
CA HIS A 190 34.56 21.60 -2.39
C HIS A 190 33.35 22.56 -2.52
N GLU A 191 32.80 23.02 -1.40
CA GLU A 191 31.50 23.71 -1.28
C GLU A 191 31.30 25.00 -2.11
N ASN A 192 32.25 25.44 -2.94
CA ASN A 192 32.13 26.67 -3.71
C ASN A 192 32.48 26.44 -5.19
N THR A 193 31.50 26.06 -6.02
CA THR A 193 31.50 26.45 -7.44
C THR A 193 30.08 26.35 -8.02
N THR A 194 29.46 27.51 -8.18
CA THR A 194 28.18 27.72 -8.85
C THR A 194 28.34 27.60 -10.36
N ASN A 195 27.36 26.97 -11.03
CA ASN A 195 27.08 27.29 -12.43
C ASN A 195 25.59 27.06 -12.74
N THR A 196 24.87 28.17 -12.87
CA THR A 196 23.41 28.32 -12.85
C THR A 196 22.74 28.24 -14.22
N LYS A 197 23.37 27.65 -15.25
CA LYS A 197 22.78 27.56 -16.62
C LYS A 197 22.26 26.18 -17.03
N ASN A 198 22.52 25.13 -16.24
CA ASN A 198 22.02 23.77 -16.52
C ASN A 198 20.73 23.40 -15.76
N ALA A 199 20.17 24.32 -14.97
CA ALA A 199 19.07 24.03 -14.07
C ALA A 199 17.72 23.82 -14.79
N GLU A 200 17.45 24.54 -15.90
CA GLU A 200 16.13 24.49 -16.55
C GLU A 200 15.89 23.19 -17.33
N ASN A 201 16.92 22.61 -17.96
CA ASN A 201 16.82 21.29 -18.62
C ASN A 201 16.90 20.10 -17.65
N ALA A 202 17.40 20.31 -16.43
CA ALA A 202 17.44 19.28 -15.39
C ALA A 202 16.05 19.01 -14.79
N VAL A 203 15.18 20.03 -14.74
CA VAL A 203 13.85 19.94 -14.10
C VAL A 203 12.90 18.98 -14.80
N ASP A 204 12.98 18.83 -16.13
CA ASP A 204 12.17 17.86 -16.88
C ASP A 204 12.68 16.42 -16.74
N THR A 205 13.98 16.23 -16.49
CA THR A 205 14.59 14.91 -16.23
C THR A 205 14.30 14.43 -14.80
N ILE A 206 14.27 15.37 -13.85
CA ILE A 206 13.89 15.21 -12.43
C ILE A 206 12.45 14.69 -12.25
N PHE A 207 11.54 14.97 -13.19
CA PHE A 207 10.13 14.59 -13.11
C PHE A 207 9.86 13.07 -13.16
N SER A 208 10.84 12.27 -13.59
CA SER A 208 10.68 10.81 -13.79
C SER A 208 11.36 9.95 -12.73
N ASN A 209 12.20 10.55 -11.88
CA ASN A 209 13.09 9.81 -10.97
C ASN A 209 12.46 9.42 -9.62
N TYR A 210 11.32 10.01 -9.25
CA TYR A 210 10.62 9.67 -7.99
C TYR A 210 10.26 8.19 -7.87
N LYS A 211 10.06 7.50 -9.01
CA LYS A 211 9.72 6.07 -9.07
C LYS A 211 10.85 5.17 -8.60
N TYR A 212 12.09 5.66 -8.60
CA TYR A 212 13.27 4.89 -8.22
C TYR A 212 13.75 5.20 -6.80
N ILE A 213 13.03 6.05 -6.07
CA ILE A 213 13.39 6.41 -4.70
C ILE A 213 12.95 5.30 -3.77
N GLU A 214 13.95 4.73 -3.10
CA GLU A 214 13.76 3.87 -1.95
C GLU A 214 13.29 4.75 -0.79
N ILE A 215 11.99 4.71 -0.49
CA ILE A 215 11.44 5.47 0.64
C ILE A 215 11.87 4.76 1.92
N SER A 216 12.58 5.47 2.78
CA SER A 216 12.83 4.99 4.14
C SER A 216 11.60 5.19 5.03
N LEU A 217 11.41 4.31 6.00
CA LEU A 217 10.34 4.46 6.99
C LEU A 217 10.43 5.78 7.74
N LEU A 218 11.64 6.22 8.06
CA LEU A 218 11.90 7.48 8.74
C LEU A 218 11.43 8.69 7.92
N GLU A 219 11.47 8.62 6.59
CA GLU A 219 10.92 9.68 5.74
C GLU A 219 9.40 9.70 5.80
N LEU A 220 8.74 8.54 5.77
CA LEU A 220 7.27 8.43 5.86
C LEU A 220 6.72 8.99 7.16
N GLU A 221 7.42 8.80 8.29
CA GLU A 221 7.02 9.33 9.60
C GLU A 221 6.73 10.84 9.58
N ASN A 222 7.48 11.61 8.76
CA ASN A 222 7.30 13.06 8.66
C ASN A 222 5.99 13.48 7.98
N TYR A 223 5.28 12.54 7.36
CA TYR A 223 4.05 12.77 6.59
C TYR A 223 2.82 12.17 7.25
N ILE A 224 2.98 11.52 8.42
CA ILE A 224 1.86 11.02 9.20
C ILE A 224 1.02 12.20 9.67
N LEU A 225 -0.28 12.09 9.48
CA LEU A 225 -1.25 13.10 9.89
C LEU A 225 -1.40 13.10 11.41
N SER A 226 -1.52 14.29 11.98
CA SER A 226 -1.89 14.45 13.39
C SER A 226 -3.36 14.09 13.64
N ASP A 227 -3.69 13.72 14.87
CA ASP A 227 -5.07 13.43 15.30
C ASP A 227 -6.04 14.59 14.97
N ILE A 228 -5.59 15.84 15.08
CA ILE A 228 -6.40 17.03 14.73
C ILE A 228 -6.71 17.05 13.22
N GLN A 229 -5.73 16.75 12.38
CA GLN A 229 -5.93 16.70 10.91
C GLN A 229 -6.86 15.55 10.54
N LEU A 230 -6.69 14.38 11.17
CA LEU A 230 -7.54 13.22 10.95
C LEU A 230 -8.99 13.49 11.37
N GLN A 231 -9.19 14.05 12.56
CA GLN A 231 -10.53 14.40 13.05
C GLN A 231 -11.22 15.42 12.13
N THR A 232 -10.49 16.46 11.71
CA THR A 232 -11.00 17.48 10.78
C THR A 232 -11.38 16.88 9.43
N ALA A 233 -10.65 15.85 8.99
CA ALA A 233 -10.90 15.15 7.74
C ALA A 233 -12.00 14.06 7.83
N GLY A 234 -12.59 13.85 9.01
CA GLY A 234 -13.69 12.90 9.23
C GLY A 234 -13.27 11.47 9.60
N TYR A 235 -12.02 11.25 9.98
CA TYR A 235 -11.56 9.93 10.44
C TYR A 235 -12.14 9.59 11.82
N ILE A 236 -12.47 8.31 12.00
CA ILE A 236 -12.89 7.74 13.29
C ILE A 236 -11.64 7.35 14.06
N LEU A 237 -11.36 8.04 15.17
CA LEU A 237 -10.16 7.83 15.98
C LEU A 237 -10.34 6.84 17.14
N ASP A 238 -11.58 6.61 17.56
CA ASP A 238 -11.94 5.70 18.64
C ASP A 238 -13.14 4.84 18.22
N ILE A 239 -13.24 3.63 18.77
CA ILE A 239 -14.34 2.70 18.46
C ILE A 239 -15.68 3.37 18.82
N PRO A 240 -16.58 3.61 17.85
CA PRO A 240 -17.85 4.26 18.14
C PRO A 240 -18.75 3.40 19.01
N ILE A 241 -19.46 4.02 19.94
CA ILE A 241 -20.49 3.34 20.74
C ILE A 241 -21.70 3.07 19.84
N PRO A 242 -22.15 1.80 19.72
CA PRO A 242 -23.31 1.45 18.91
C PRO A 242 -24.60 2.13 19.39
N GLU A 243 -25.35 2.74 18.48
CA GLU A 243 -26.67 3.31 18.75
C GLU A 243 -27.77 2.26 18.51
N ILE A 244 -28.67 2.07 19.47
CA ILE A 244 -29.83 1.15 19.32
C ILE A 244 -30.89 1.86 18.46
N GLN A 245 -31.13 1.37 17.24
CA GLN A 245 -32.17 1.91 16.37
C GLN A 245 -33.57 1.42 16.81
N THR A 246 -34.51 2.34 17.00
CA THR A 246 -35.84 2.06 17.57
C THR A 246 -37.02 2.32 16.63
N SER A 247 -36.82 2.66 15.36
CA SER A 247 -37.94 2.96 14.43
C SER A 247 -37.59 2.83 12.94
N ASP A 248 -38.61 2.92 12.08
CA ASP A 248 -38.46 2.96 10.63
C ASP A 248 -37.66 4.21 10.19
N VAL A 249 -36.42 3.99 9.73
CA VAL A 249 -35.51 5.07 9.36
C VAL A 249 -35.75 5.48 7.90
N TYR A 250 -36.11 6.75 7.71
CA TYR A 250 -36.16 7.40 6.41
C TYR A 250 -34.74 7.84 5.99
N PHE A 251 -34.38 7.58 4.74
CA PHE A 251 -33.13 8.05 4.14
C PHE A 251 -33.41 8.82 2.86
N HIS A 252 -32.51 9.74 2.53
CA HIS A 252 -32.47 10.38 1.22
C HIS A 252 -31.58 9.54 0.30
N CYS A 253 -32.02 9.31 -0.94
CA CYS A 253 -31.25 8.58 -1.92
C CYS A 253 -29.93 9.31 -2.24
N ASP A 254 -28.78 8.64 -2.14
CA ASP A 254 -27.45 9.23 -2.42
C ASP A 254 -27.31 9.69 -3.89
N ARG A 255 -28.18 9.22 -4.78
CA ARG A 255 -28.18 9.53 -6.22
C ARG A 255 -29.17 10.62 -6.61
N CYS A 256 -30.45 10.42 -6.28
CA CYS A 256 -31.54 11.31 -6.71
C CYS A 256 -32.09 12.20 -5.59
N ASN A 257 -31.58 12.05 -4.36
CA ASN A 257 -31.98 12.78 -3.16
C ASN A 257 -33.47 12.65 -2.75
N ILE A 258 -34.24 11.74 -3.36
CA ILE A 258 -35.63 11.47 -2.99
C ILE A 258 -35.65 10.67 -1.68
N PRO A 259 -36.50 11.03 -0.69
CA PRO A 259 -36.65 10.28 0.55
C PRO A 259 -37.33 8.94 0.32
N PHE A 260 -36.86 7.89 1.01
CA PHE A 260 -37.40 6.54 0.93
C PHE A 260 -37.15 5.76 2.24
N ILE A 261 -37.82 4.60 2.39
CA ILE A 261 -37.70 3.73 3.56
C ILE A 261 -36.86 2.50 3.21
N VAL A 262 -35.82 2.18 4.00
CA VAL A 262 -34.89 1.07 3.72
C VAL A 262 -35.58 -0.28 3.63
N LYS A 263 -36.57 -0.56 4.49
CA LYS A 263 -37.35 -1.81 4.42
C LYS A 263 -37.98 -2.05 3.04
N LYS A 264 -38.30 -0.97 2.31
CA LYS A 264 -38.90 -1.03 0.96
C LYS A 264 -37.86 -1.05 -0.17
N ILE A 265 -36.56 -1.01 0.13
CA ILE A 265 -35.48 -0.93 -0.88
C ILE A 265 -35.39 -2.17 -1.78
N GLN A 266 -35.95 -3.30 -1.33
CA GLN A 266 -36.02 -4.54 -2.10
C GLN A 266 -37.14 -4.51 -3.17
N HIS A 267 -38.05 -3.53 -3.10
CA HIS A 267 -39.03 -3.33 -4.15
C HIS A 267 -38.43 -2.48 -5.27
N TYR A 268 -38.68 -2.89 -6.51
CA TYR A 268 -38.26 -2.13 -7.68
C TYR A 268 -38.79 -0.69 -7.62
N THR A 269 -37.87 0.27 -7.68
CA THR A 269 -38.17 1.71 -7.81
C THR A 269 -37.47 2.29 -9.04
N LYS A 270 -37.96 3.42 -9.55
CA LYS A 270 -37.30 4.12 -10.67
C LYS A 270 -36.47 5.28 -10.12
N CYS A 271 -35.21 5.01 -9.78
CA CYS A 271 -34.27 6.05 -9.33
C CYS A 271 -33.62 6.72 -10.54
N ARG A 272 -34.03 7.95 -10.87
CA ARG A 272 -33.46 8.74 -11.97
C ARG A 272 -32.50 9.80 -11.44
N TYR A 273 -31.31 9.90 -12.04
CA TYR A 273 -30.28 10.83 -11.58
C TYR A 273 -29.23 11.12 -12.66
N HIS A 274 -28.49 12.22 -12.46
CA HIS A 274 -27.25 12.52 -13.19
C HIS A 274 -26.07 12.08 -12.35
N TRP A 275 -25.18 11.26 -12.92
CA TRP A 275 -23.96 10.86 -12.22
C TRP A 275 -22.82 11.87 -12.40
N GLY A 276 -22.89 12.70 -13.44
CA GLY A 276 -21.90 13.72 -13.75
C GLY A 276 -22.14 14.99 -12.93
N LYS A 277 -21.07 15.74 -12.67
CA LYS A 277 -21.15 17.03 -11.98
C LYS A 277 -21.54 18.13 -12.97
N LEU A 278 -22.16 19.20 -12.47
CA LEU A 278 -22.34 20.42 -13.25
C LEU A 278 -20.98 21.10 -13.49
N ILE A 279 -20.60 21.22 -14.75
CA ILE A 279 -19.37 21.89 -15.20
C ILE A 279 -19.73 23.16 -15.97
N LYS A 280 -18.92 24.20 -15.84
CA LYS A 280 -19.05 25.43 -16.64
C LYS A 280 -18.45 25.18 -18.02
N THR A 281 -19.13 25.66 -19.07
CA THR A 281 -18.58 25.67 -20.43
C THR A 281 -17.53 26.77 -20.59
N SER A 282 -16.69 26.65 -21.62
CA SER A 282 -15.59 27.57 -21.95
C SER A 282 -16.03 29.02 -22.15
N ASN A 283 -17.32 29.24 -22.45
CA ASN A 283 -17.92 30.56 -22.66
C ASN A 283 -18.58 31.13 -21.39
N GLU A 284 -18.34 30.53 -20.22
CA GLU A 284 -18.75 30.94 -18.86
C GLU A 284 -20.24 31.17 -18.57
N GLN A 285 -21.12 31.12 -19.58
CA GLN A 285 -22.54 31.48 -19.44
C GLN A 285 -23.46 30.29 -19.12
N THR A 286 -23.07 29.05 -19.39
CA THR A 286 -23.93 27.87 -19.18
C THR A 286 -23.24 26.78 -18.35
N LYS A 287 -23.99 26.20 -17.40
CA LYS A 287 -23.59 24.99 -16.68
C LYS A 287 -24.23 23.79 -17.37
N ILE A 288 -23.44 22.75 -17.60
CA ILE A 288 -23.92 21.50 -18.20
C ILE A 288 -23.54 20.32 -17.32
N TYR A 289 -24.36 19.28 -17.30
CA TYR A 289 -24.00 18.03 -16.62
C TYR A 289 -22.90 17.30 -17.38
N SER A 290 -21.80 16.92 -16.72
CA SER A 290 -20.67 16.24 -17.36
C SER A 290 -20.98 14.83 -17.88
N CYS A 291 -22.16 14.29 -17.58
CA CYS A 291 -22.59 12.96 -17.99
C CYS A 291 -23.37 12.90 -19.31
N CYS A 292 -24.09 13.96 -19.65
CA CYS A 292 -25.02 13.98 -20.79
C CYS A 292 -25.04 15.33 -21.51
N HIS A 293 -24.26 16.31 -21.04
CA HIS A 293 -24.20 17.68 -21.55
C HIS A 293 -25.54 18.44 -21.53
N GLU A 294 -26.52 17.94 -20.76
CA GLU A 294 -27.78 18.62 -20.50
C GLU A 294 -27.52 19.95 -19.78
N SER A 295 -28.12 21.03 -20.29
CA SER A 295 -27.99 22.38 -19.76
C SER A 295 -29.09 22.74 -18.78
N ASN A 296 -30.22 22.02 -18.80
CA ASN A 296 -31.27 22.18 -17.82
C ASN A 296 -30.86 21.60 -16.45
N THR A 297 -30.62 22.47 -15.47
CA THR A 297 -30.22 22.09 -14.11
C THR A 297 -31.28 21.27 -13.38
N ASP A 298 -32.56 21.45 -13.72
CA ASP A 298 -33.71 20.82 -13.06
C ASP A 298 -34.13 19.50 -13.73
N SER A 299 -33.32 19.01 -14.67
CA SER A 299 -33.60 17.75 -15.36
C SER A 299 -33.49 16.54 -14.41
N ILE A 300 -34.46 15.62 -14.53
CA ILE A 300 -34.70 14.49 -13.59
C ILE A 300 -33.55 13.45 -13.56
N GLY A 301 -32.59 13.50 -14.50
CA GLY A 301 -31.47 12.57 -14.59
C GLY A 301 -31.41 11.81 -15.91
N CYS A 302 -30.18 11.63 -16.44
CA CYS A 302 -29.92 10.90 -17.67
C CYS A 302 -29.77 9.38 -17.48
N ILE A 303 -29.72 8.89 -16.24
CA ILE A 303 -29.61 7.46 -15.91
C ILE A 303 -30.76 7.04 -15.02
N THR A 304 -31.20 5.79 -15.19
CA THR A 304 -32.19 5.15 -14.33
C THR A 304 -31.59 3.91 -13.68
N SER A 305 -31.72 3.81 -12.36
CA SER A 305 -31.44 2.61 -11.57
C SER A 305 -32.73 2.01 -11.03
N LEU A 306 -32.70 0.70 -10.77
CA LEU A 306 -33.84 -0.09 -10.30
C LEU A 306 -34.16 0.07 -8.81
N HIS A 307 -33.25 0.69 -8.06
CA HIS A 307 -33.40 0.89 -6.62
C HIS A 307 -32.82 2.26 -6.23
N HIS A 308 -33.36 2.85 -5.18
CA HIS A 308 -32.68 3.91 -4.45
C HIS A 308 -31.53 3.32 -3.62
N VAL A 309 -30.52 4.13 -3.35
CA VAL A 309 -29.34 3.72 -2.56
C VAL A 309 -29.05 4.77 -1.50
N PHE A 310 -28.36 4.40 -0.43
CA PHE A 310 -28.10 5.30 0.69
C PHE A 310 -26.74 5.04 1.32
N LYS A 311 -26.28 6.00 2.10
CA LYS A 311 -25.09 5.89 2.93
C LYS A 311 -25.46 6.17 4.38
N ILE A 312 -24.92 5.37 5.28
CA ILE A 312 -24.96 5.67 6.71
C ILE A 312 -23.68 6.46 7.00
N THR A 313 -23.83 7.69 7.45
CA THR A 313 -22.70 8.58 7.76
C THR A 313 -22.37 8.63 9.25
N SER A 314 -23.33 8.28 10.12
CA SER A 314 -23.11 8.26 11.57
C SER A 314 -22.26 7.05 11.99
N PRO A 315 -21.09 7.27 12.63
CA PRO A 315 -20.24 6.18 13.14
C PRO A 315 -20.97 5.24 14.11
N SER A 316 -21.80 5.77 14.99
CA SER A 316 -22.57 4.97 15.97
C SER A 316 -23.59 4.05 15.31
N LYS A 317 -24.22 4.50 14.21
CA LYS A 317 -25.15 3.67 13.43
C LYS A 317 -24.40 2.60 12.64
N LEU A 318 -23.24 2.95 12.07
CA LEU A 318 -22.38 1.98 11.40
C LEU A 318 -21.89 0.89 12.36
N ALA A 319 -21.52 1.27 13.59
CA ALA A 319 -21.07 0.34 14.63
C ALA A 319 -22.18 -0.60 15.12
N ALA A 320 -23.44 -0.17 15.07
CA ALA A 320 -24.60 -1.01 15.35
C ALA A 320 -24.81 -2.08 14.26
N GLU A 321 -24.56 -1.76 12.99
CA GLU A 321 -24.65 -2.70 11.87
C GLU A 321 -23.50 -3.72 11.87
N ILE A 322 -22.27 -3.20 11.93
CA ILE A 322 -21.02 -3.98 11.93
C ILE A 322 -20.03 -3.30 12.86
N LYS A 323 -19.56 -4.04 13.88
CA LYS A 323 -18.64 -3.52 14.89
C LYS A 323 -17.32 -3.07 14.25
N PHE A 324 -16.78 -1.97 14.78
CA PHE A 324 -15.42 -1.53 14.47
C PHE A 324 -14.41 -2.33 15.29
N VAL A 325 -13.25 -2.57 14.68
CA VAL A 325 -12.06 -3.11 15.35
C VAL A 325 -10.97 -2.03 15.34
N ALA A 326 -10.14 -1.99 16.36
CA ALA A 326 -8.98 -1.11 16.39
C ALA A 326 -7.71 -1.89 16.05
N SER A 327 -6.77 -1.25 15.36
CA SER A 327 -5.42 -1.81 15.18
C SER A 327 -4.76 -2.00 16.54
N GLN A 328 -4.30 -3.22 16.82
CA GLN A 328 -3.72 -3.60 18.10
C GLN A 328 -2.26 -3.19 18.21
N ALA A 329 -1.74 -3.05 19.43
CA ALA A 329 -0.31 -2.87 19.66
C ALA A 329 0.50 -4.03 19.03
N PRO A 330 1.72 -3.79 18.54
CA PRO A 330 2.55 -4.84 17.95
C PRO A 330 2.77 -5.97 18.96
N MET A 331 2.25 -7.16 18.65
CA MET A 331 2.41 -8.35 19.50
C MET A 331 3.75 -9.05 19.30
N GLN A 332 4.45 -8.75 18.21
CA GLN A 332 5.72 -9.37 17.81
C GLN A 332 6.76 -8.30 17.46
N SER A 333 8.05 -8.67 17.49
CA SER A 333 9.14 -7.78 17.11
C SER A 333 9.15 -7.40 15.63
N SER A 334 8.49 -8.21 14.78
CA SER A 334 8.30 -7.94 13.35
C SER A 334 6.82 -7.68 13.06
N PHE A 335 6.51 -6.57 12.41
CA PHE A 335 5.17 -6.21 11.93
C PHE A 335 5.30 -5.58 10.53
N LEU A 336 4.17 -5.38 9.84
CA LEU A 336 4.20 -4.69 8.56
C LEU A 336 4.50 -3.21 8.77
N ASP A 337 5.60 -2.73 8.22
CA ASP A 337 6.05 -1.36 8.44
C ASP A 337 5.09 -0.32 7.83
N ALA A 338 4.67 -0.54 6.59
CA ALA A 338 3.73 0.32 5.88
C ALA A 338 2.92 -0.45 4.83
N ALA A 339 1.66 -0.06 4.63
CA ALA A 339 0.75 -0.66 3.68
C ALA A 339 0.03 0.43 2.87
N VAL A 340 0.00 0.27 1.55
CA VAL A 340 -0.75 1.13 0.64
C VAL A 340 -2.03 0.42 0.25
N LEU A 341 -3.18 1.01 0.53
CA LEU A 341 -4.46 0.35 0.30
C LEU A 341 -5.47 1.22 -0.45
N ASP A 342 -6.33 0.53 -1.18
CA ASP A 342 -7.50 1.09 -1.86
C ASP A 342 -8.62 0.05 -1.87
N CYS A 343 -9.86 0.51 -1.65
CA CYS A 343 -11.04 -0.32 -1.56
C CYS A 343 -12.09 0.05 -2.60
N GLU A 344 -12.80 -0.98 -3.07
CA GLU A 344 -14.02 -0.81 -3.85
C GLU A 344 -15.24 -1.14 -2.98
N MET A 345 -16.22 -0.25 -2.99
CA MET A 345 -17.43 -0.35 -2.17
C MET A 345 -18.69 -0.44 -3.03
N ILE A 346 -19.70 -1.11 -2.47
CA ILE A 346 -21.02 -1.33 -3.10
C ILE A 346 -22.15 -0.92 -2.17
N TYR A 347 -23.34 -0.72 -2.72
CA TYR A 347 -24.55 -0.44 -1.93
C TYR A 347 -25.26 -1.73 -1.52
N THR A 348 -25.57 -1.82 -0.23
CA THR A 348 -26.29 -2.92 0.40
C THR A 348 -27.42 -2.41 1.29
N THR A 349 -28.25 -3.32 1.81
CA THR A 349 -29.30 -2.96 2.77
C THR A 349 -28.78 -2.41 4.10
N GLY A 350 -27.47 -2.49 4.36
CA GLY A 350 -26.78 -1.85 5.50
C GLY A 350 -26.01 -0.57 5.12
N GLY A 351 -26.28 0.00 3.94
CA GLY A 351 -25.53 1.14 3.39
C GLY A 351 -24.35 0.70 2.53
N MET A 352 -23.27 1.51 2.50
CA MET A 352 -22.06 1.17 1.75
C MET A 352 -21.22 0.14 2.51
N GLU A 353 -20.85 -0.94 1.82
CA GLU A 353 -19.98 -2.00 2.35
C GLU A 353 -18.80 -2.27 1.42
N LEU A 354 -17.71 -2.76 2.02
CA LEU A 354 -16.52 -3.22 1.31
C LEU A 354 -16.86 -4.41 0.40
N ALA A 355 -16.33 -4.38 -0.83
CA ALA A 355 -16.52 -5.46 -1.78
C ALA A 355 -15.21 -5.91 -2.45
N ARG A 356 -14.18 -5.07 -2.49
CA ARG A 356 -12.81 -5.46 -2.85
C ARG A 356 -11.82 -4.64 -2.04
N ILE A 357 -10.71 -5.26 -1.67
CA ILE A 357 -9.57 -4.57 -1.08
C ILE A 357 -8.29 -4.96 -1.84
N THR A 358 -7.47 -3.96 -2.13
CA THR A 358 -6.14 -4.14 -2.68
C THR A 358 -5.13 -3.51 -1.72
N ILE A 359 -4.08 -4.26 -1.38
CA ILE A 359 -2.99 -3.80 -0.50
C ILE A 359 -1.65 -4.12 -1.14
N TYR A 360 -0.79 -3.11 -1.22
CA TYR A 360 0.62 -3.23 -1.55
C TYR A 360 1.50 -2.88 -0.34
N ASP A 361 2.71 -3.41 -0.29
CA ASP A 361 3.77 -2.80 0.52
C ASP A 361 4.37 -1.57 -0.19
N ILE A 362 5.25 -0.85 0.49
CA ILE A 362 5.95 0.33 -0.06
C ILE A 362 6.96 -0.01 -1.16
N CYS A 363 7.28 -1.30 -1.33
CA CYS A 363 8.10 -1.82 -2.42
C CYS A 363 7.27 -2.26 -3.64
N GLU A 364 5.97 -1.96 -3.66
CA GLU A 364 5.02 -2.38 -4.71
C GLU A 364 4.77 -3.89 -4.82
N ASN A 365 5.13 -4.68 -3.80
CA ASN A 365 4.72 -6.08 -3.77
C ASN A 365 3.24 -6.14 -3.39
N LEU A 366 2.46 -6.88 -4.18
CA LEU A 366 1.05 -7.09 -3.92
C LEU A 366 0.88 -8.04 -2.72
N LEU A 367 0.31 -7.54 -1.63
CA LEU A 367 0.05 -8.32 -0.42
C LEU A 367 -1.33 -8.97 -0.48
N ILE A 368 -2.36 -8.19 -0.86
CA ILE A 368 -3.75 -8.65 -0.96
C ILE A 368 -4.41 -8.03 -2.17
N ASP A 369 -5.19 -8.82 -2.91
CA ASP A 369 -6.18 -8.37 -3.87
C ASP A 369 -7.34 -9.37 -3.84
N LYS A 370 -8.40 -9.04 -3.10
CA LYS A 370 -9.48 -9.99 -2.81
C LYS A 370 -10.85 -9.31 -2.83
N LEU A 371 -11.82 -10.04 -3.37
CA LEU A 371 -13.24 -9.72 -3.21
C LEU A 371 -13.70 -10.10 -1.81
N ILE A 372 -14.48 -9.21 -1.21
CA ILE A 372 -15.05 -9.38 0.14
C ILE A 372 -16.55 -9.55 -0.01
N LYS A 373 -17.08 -10.58 0.64
CA LYS A 373 -18.50 -10.86 0.69
C LYS A 373 -19.17 -9.90 1.68
N PRO A 374 -20.07 -9.01 1.22
CA PRO A 374 -20.79 -8.10 2.11
C PRO A 374 -21.67 -8.89 3.07
N LYS A 375 -21.90 -8.34 4.27
CA LYS A 375 -22.78 -8.96 5.27
C LYS A 375 -24.24 -8.84 4.85
N ASN A 376 -24.62 -7.67 4.31
CA ASN A 376 -26.00 -7.39 3.95
C ASN A 376 -26.30 -7.68 2.47
N LYS A 377 -27.60 -7.71 2.13
CA LYS A 377 -28.05 -7.96 0.75
C LYS A 377 -27.62 -6.82 -0.16
N ILE A 378 -27.07 -7.19 -1.31
CA ILE A 378 -26.61 -6.24 -2.34
C ILE A 378 -27.81 -5.59 -3.01
N ILE A 379 -27.74 -4.28 -3.20
CA ILE A 379 -28.74 -3.48 -3.94
C ILE A 379 -28.18 -3.05 -5.29
N ASP A 380 -26.94 -2.58 -5.30
CA ASP A 380 -26.29 -2.03 -6.49
C ASP A 380 -24.77 -2.15 -6.33
N PHE A 381 -24.11 -2.80 -7.30
CA PHE A 381 -22.65 -2.99 -7.30
C PHE A 381 -21.86 -1.70 -7.48
N ASN A 382 -22.51 -0.59 -7.81
CA ASN A 382 -21.85 0.69 -8.05
C ASN A 382 -20.76 0.60 -9.13
N THR A 383 -20.93 -0.28 -10.13
CA THR A 383 -19.91 -0.74 -11.08
C THR A 383 -19.14 0.37 -11.79
N ARG A 384 -19.78 1.52 -12.06
CA ARG A 384 -19.08 2.68 -12.66
C ARG A 384 -17.90 3.15 -11.83
N TRP A 385 -18.00 3.04 -10.52
CA TRP A 385 -16.94 3.41 -9.59
C TRP A 385 -16.19 2.17 -9.14
N SER A 386 -16.89 1.12 -8.70
CA SER A 386 -16.25 -0.07 -8.11
C SER A 386 -15.55 -1.02 -9.09
N GLY A 387 -15.93 -0.98 -10.37
CA GLY A 387 -15.56 -1.99 -11.37
C GLY A 387 -16.12 -3.39 -11.13
N ILE A 388 -16.89 -3.60 -10.05
CA ILE A 388 -17.43 -4.91 -9.68
C ILE A 388 -18.71 -5.19 -10.47
N LYS A 389 -18.75 -6.36 -11.12
CA LYS A 389 -19.92 -6.84 -11.88
C LYS A 389 -20.64 -8.02 -11.22
N SER A 390 -19.91 -8.80 -10.42
CA SER A 390 -20.42 -9.93 -9.66
C SER A 390 -19.50 -10.18 -8.46
N LEU A 391 -20.07 -10.76 -7.40
CA LEU A 391 -19.36 -11.26 -6.22
C LEU A 391 -19.56 -12.76 -6.02
N ASP A 392 -19.89 -13.51 -7.08
CA ASP A 392 -20.14 -14.96 -6.99
C ASP A 392 -18.89 -15.73 -6.49
N ASN A 393 -17.69 -15.20 -6.78
CA ASN A 393 -16.41 -15.76 -6.36
C ASN A 393 -15.88 -15.14 -5.04
N ALA A 394 -16.68 -14.33 -4.34
CA ALA A 394 -16.27 -13.74 -3.07
C ALA A 394 -16.50 -14.72 -1.91
N GLU A 395 -15.41 -15.29 -1.41
CA GLU A 395 -15.43 -16.28 -0.32
C GLU A 395 -15.15 -15.67 1.05
N LEU A 396 -14.40 -14.57 1.11
CA LEU A 396 -13.94 -13.97 2.36
C LEU A 396 -14.96 -13.00 2.94
N SER A 397 -15.31 -13.16 4.21
CA SER A 397 -16.06 -12.16 4.96
C SER A 397 -15.18 -11.01 5.44
N LEU A 398 -15.79 -9.93 5.93
CA LEU A 398 -15.04 -8.85 6.58
C LEU A 398 -14.25 -9.34 7.82
N SER A 399 -14.78 -10.31 8.56
CA SER A 399 -14.08 -10.89 9.70
C SER A 399 -12.84 -11.68 9.27
N ASP A 400 -12.93 -12.41 8.16
CA ASP A 400 -11.79 -13.12 7.58
C ASP A 400 -10.72 -12.13 7.12
N LEU A 401 -11.13 -11.01 6.52
CA LEU A 401 -10.21 -9.93 6.19
C LEU A 401 -9.49 -9.40 7.43
N HIS A 402 -10.20 -9.11 8.53
CA HIS A 402 -9.55 -8.67 9.78
C HIS A 402 -8.51 -9.67 10.29
N ASN A 403 -8.83 -10.97 10.24
CA ASN A 403 -7.89 -12.02 10.61
C ASN A 403 -6.64 -12.01 9.72
N ILE A 404 -6.80 -11.88 8.41
CA ILE A 404 -5.68 -11.79 7.46
C ILE A 404 -4.84 -10.53 7.73
N LEU A 405 -5.47 -9.38 7.95
CA LEU A 405 -4.77 -8.12 8.24
C LEU A 405 -3.92 -8.23 9.51
N PHE A 406 -4.49 -8.71 10.61
CA PHE A 406 -3.81 -8.72 11.91
C PHE A 406 -2.86 -9.91 12.10
N THR A 407 -3.18 -11.07 11.52
CA THR A 407 -2.42 -12.30 11.75
C THR A 407 -1.39 -12.54 10.63
N ASP A 408 -1.85 -12.56 9.38
CA ASP A 408 -1.01 -12.93 8.24
C ASP A 408 -0.11 -11.78 7.81
N LEU A 409 -0.69 -10.58 7.69
CA LEU A 409 0.07 -9.37 7.35
C LEU A 409 0.71 -8.70 8.57
N LYS A 410 0.32 -9.08 9.80
CA LYS A 410 0.82 -8.45 11.04
C LYS A 410 0.64 -6.92 11.04
N LEU A 411 -0.47 -6.44 10.48
CA LEU A 411 -0.86 -5.03 10.56
C LEU A 411 -1.15 -4.70 12.03
N CYS A 412 -0.53 -3.64 12.54
CA CYS A 412 -0.68 -3.23 13.93
C CYS A 412 -0.82 -1.71 14.03
N SER A 413 -0.94 -1.19 15.25
CA SER A 413 -1.06 0.24 15.52
C SER A 413 0.20 1.04 15.14
N SER A 414 1.32 0.37 14.85
CA SER A 414 2.59 0.97 14.40
C SER A 414 2.78 0.94 12.88
N THR A 415 2.02 0.11 12.16
CA THR A 415 2.00 0.11 10.68
C THR A 415 1.53 1.46 10.17
N ILE A 416 2.16 1.99 9.12
CA ILE A 416 1.70 3.21 8.44
C ILE A 416 0.74 2.83 7.30
N LEU A 417 -0.49 3.35 7.31
CA LEU A 417 -1.43 3.17 6.21
C LEU A 417 -1.37 4.35 5.24
N ILE A 418 -1.28 4.05 3.94
CA ILE A 418 -1.12 5.03 2.87
C ILE A 418 -2.27 4.86 1.88
N GLY A 419 -2.92 5.95 1.48
CA GLY A 419 -4.06 5.90 0.54
C GLY A 419 -4.54 7.28 0.10
N HIS A 420 -5.70 7.34 -0.54
CA HIS A 420 -6.31 8.58 -1.03
C HIS A 420 -7.76 8.69 -0.57
N GLY A 421 -8.03 9.54 0.42
CA GLY A 421 -9.36 9.63 1.04
C GLY A 421 -9.70 8.41 1.89
N LEU A 422 -8.70 7.88 2.61
CA LEU A 422 -8.78 6.62 3.37
C LEU A 422 -9.85 6.61 4.45
N GLU A 423 -10.44 7.74 4.81
CA GLU A 423 -11.54 7.76 5.77
C GLU A 423 -12.68 6.83 5.33
N ASN A 424 -12.97 6.79 4.03
CA ASN A 424 -14.06 5.98 3.48
C ASN A 424 -13.69 4.50 3.45
N ASP A 425 -12.45 4.18 3.09
CA ASP A 425 -11.89 2.83 3.09
C ASP A 425 -11.88 2.24 4.49
N LEU A 426 -11.35 2.97 5.48
CA LEU A 426 -11.28 2.53 6.87
C LEU A 426 -12.66 2.38 7.49
N ILE A 427 -13.61 3.25 7.13
CA ILE A 427 -15.02 3.06 7.47
C ILE A 427 -15.53 1.75 6.87
N ALA A 428 -15.33 1.49 5.57
CA ALA A 428 -15.80 0.27 4.90
C ALA A 428 -15.17 -1.01 5.47
N ILE A 429 -13.89 -0.97 5.82
CA ILE A 429 -13.16 -2.06 6.50
C ILE A 429 -13.58 -2.15 7.98
N ARG A 430 -14.25 -1.14 8.56
CA ARG A 430 -14.57 -1.05 9.99
C ARG A 430 -13.31 -1.11 10.88
N LEU A 431 -12.25 -0.44 10.44
CA LEU A 431 -10.94 -0.41 11.12
C LEU A 431 -10.64 1.00 11.65
N VAL A 432 -10.38 1.11 12.95
CA VAL A 432 -9.84 2.31 13.59
C VAL A 432 -8.32 2.22 13.60
N HIS A 433 -7.67 3.18 12.96
CA HIS A 433 -6.23 3.28 12.84
C HIS A 433 -5.79 4.75 12.78
N LYS A 434 -4.60 5.09 13.32
CA LYS A 434 -4.17 6.49 13.49
C LYS A 434 -2.92 6.86 12.69
N ARG A 435 -2.06 5.91 12.32
CA ARG A 435 -0.82 6.21 11.58
C ARG A 435 -1.09 6.23 10.08
N ILE A 436 -1.62 7.35 9.61
CA ILE A 436 -2.16 7.48 8.25
C ILE A 436 -1.41 8.57 7.47
N ILE A 437 -1.10 8.25 6.22
CA ILE A 437 -0.68 9.19 5.18
C ILE A 437 -1.77 9.20 4.10
N ASP A 438 -2.53 10.29 4.03
CA ASP A 438 -3.59 10.46 3.04
C ASP A 438 -3.17 11.48 1.98
N THR A 439 -3.04 11.04 0.73
CA THR A 439 -2.65 11.91 -0.38
C THR A 439 -3.67 12.99 -0.70
N ALA A 440 -4.95 12.78 -0.38
CA ALA A 440 -6.00 13.79 -0.53
C ALA A 440 -5.84 14.96 0.45
N LEU A 441 -5.17 14.72 1.58
CA LEU A 441 -4.83 15.72 2.60
C LEU A 441 -3.42 16.29 2.37
N LEU A 442 -2.47 15.45 1.95
CA LEU A 442 -1.07 15.81 1.71
C LEU A 442 -0.87 16.87 0.61
N PHE A 443 -1.77 16.90 -0.37
CA PHE A 443 -1.75 17.82 -1.51
C PHE A 443 -2.84 18.89 -1.44
N GLN A 444 -3.36 19.21 -0.25
CA GLN A 444 -4.29 20.33 -0.08
C GLN A 444 -3.59 21.67 -0.29
N ASP A 445 -4.31 22.62 -0.89
CA ASP A 445 -3.81 23.98 -1.08
C ASP A 445 -3.69 24.70 0.27
N GLU A 446 -2.57 25.40 0.49
CA GLU A 446 -2.29 26.19 1.71
C GLU A 446 -3.31 27.33 1.94
N LYS A 447 -4.13 27.66 0.93
CA LYS A 447 -5.05 28.83 0.92
C LYS A 447 -6.38 28.59 1.66
N GLY A 448 -6.46 27.62 2.56
CA GLY A 448 -7.57 27.48 3.53
C GLY A 448 -8.91 26.99 2.99
N LEU A 449 -9.05 26.75 1.68
CA LEU A 449 -10.22 26.08 1.13
C LEU A 449 -10.03 24.57 1.26
N GLN A 450 -10.78 23.95 2.18
CA GLN A 450 -10.81 22.51 2.46
C GLN A 450 -11.36 21.68 1.27
N ARG A 451 -10.76 21.76 0.09
CA ARG A 451 -11.16 20.97 -1.07
C ARG A 451 -10.12 19.89 -1.34
N LYS A 452 -10.47 18.65 -1.00
CA LYS A 452 -9.73 17.46 -1.41
C LYS A 452 -9.74 17.39 -2.95
N HIS A 453 -8.56 17.32 -3.56
CA HIS A 453 -8.44 17.04 -4.99
C HIS A 453 -8.63 15.54 -5.25
N SER A 454 -9.22 15.17 -6.40
CA SER A 454 -9.33 13.76 -6.77
C SER A 454 -7.98 13.16 -7.11
N LEU A 455 -7.82 11.85 -6.87
CA LEU A 455 -6.62 11.10 -7.25
C LEU A 455 -6.29 11.30 -8.73
N LYS A 456 -7.30 11.23 -9.60
CA LYS A 456 -7.16 11.50 -11.05
C LYS A 456 -6.55 12.86 -11.36
N TYR A 457 -6.97 13.91 -10.64
CA TYR A 457 -6.40 15.25 -10.81
C TYR A 457 -4.95 15.28 -10.32
N LEU A 458 -4.66 14.72 -9.15
CA LEU A 458 -3.32 14.70 -8.58
C LEU A 458 -2.34 13.91 -9.46
N ALA A 459 -2.74 12.72 -9.92
CA ALA A 459 -1.95 11.89 -10.84
C ALA A 459 -1.65 12.63 -12.14
N LYS A 460 -2.64 13.32 -12.73
CA LYS A 460 -2.43 14.12 -13.95
C LYS A 460 -1.52 15.32 -13.69
N LYS A 461 -1.70 16.04 -12.59
CA LYS A 461 -0.95 17.25 -12.25
C LYS A 461 0.52 16.96 -11.93
N TYR A 462 0.75 16.01 -11.03
CA TYR A 462 2.07 15.74 -10.43
C TYR A 462 2.79 14.55 -11.08
N LEU A 463 2.07 13.49 -11.49
CA LEU A 463 2.71 12.32 -12.09
C LEU A 463 2.68 12.33 -13.63
N LYS A 464 1.98 13.31 -14.23
CA LYS A 464 1.70 13.39 -15.68
C LYS A 464 1.07 12.10 -16.24
N ARG A 465 0.34 11.36 -15.39
CA ARG A 465 -0.32 10.10 -15.73
C ARG A 465 -1.83 10.27 -15.74
N GLU A 466 -2.48 9.82 -16.82
CA GLU A 466 -3.92 9.65 -16.82
C GLU A 466 -4.26 8.28 -16.25
N ILE A 467 -5.08 8.27 -15.20
CA ILE A 467 -5.62 7.08 -14.54
C ILE A 467 -7.15 7.08 -14.64
N GLN A 468 -7.80 5.95 -14.35
CA GLN A 468 -9.25 5.83 -14.40
C GLN A 468 -9.82 6.29 -15.76
N THR A 469 -9.20 5.84 -16.85
CA THR A 469 -9.58 6.17 -18.23
C THR A 469 -10.72 5.28 -18.75
N ASN A 470 -10.92 4.11 -18.13
CA ASN A 470 -11.96 3.16 -18.51
C ASN A 470 -13.32 3.52 -17.89
N ILE A 471 -14.11 4.32 -18.60
CA ILE A 471 -15.43 4.79 -18.14
C ILE A 471 -16.43 3.62 -17.96
N THR A 472 -16.29 2.53 -18.71
CA THR A 472 -17.24 1.40 -18.70
C THR A 472 -16.81 0.26 -17.79
N GLY A 473 -15.52 0.15 -17.49
CA GLY A 473 -14.93 -0.89 -16.65
C GLY A 473 -14.93 -0.59 -15.16
N GLY A 474 -15.17 0.65 -14.75
CA GLY A 474 -15.01 1.11 -13.38
C GLY A 474 -13.57 1.42 -13.01
N HIS A 475 -13.31 1.76 -11.74
CA HIS A 475 -11.96 1.96 -11.26
C HIS A 475 -11.23 0.63 -11.05
N ASP A 476 -9.91 0.70 -11.04
CA ASP A 476 -9.05 -0.43 -10.68
C ASP A 476 -8.27 -0.05 -9.43
N SER A 477 -8.70 -0.56 -8.28
CA SER A 477 -7.96 -0.42 -7.01
C SER A 477 -6.45 -0.71 -7.08
N LYS A 478 -5.97 -1.54 -8.03
CA LYS A 478 -4.52 -1.71 -8.24
C LYS A 478 -3.85 -0.48 -8.83
N GLU A 479 -4.49 0.14 -9.82
CA GLU A 479 -4.01 1.39 -10.43
C GLU A 479 -4.02 2.51 -9.39
N ASP A 480 -5.11 2.62 -8.63
CA ASP A 480 -5.33 3.69 -7.67
C ASP A 480 -4.38 3.60 -6.45
N ALA A 481 -4.18 2.40 -5.89
CA ALA A 481 -3.20 2.20 -4.82
C ALA A 481 -1.76 2.53 -5.27
N LYS A 482 -1.35 2.08 -6.46
CA LYS A 482 -0.02 2.42 -7.01
C LYS A 482 0.12 3.91 -7.27
N ALA A 483 -0.92 4.55 -7.81
CA ALA A 483 -0.88 5.99 -8.05
C ALA A 483 -0.77 6.82 -6.78
N THR A 484 -1.39 6.34 -5.69
CA THR A 484 -1.22 6.93 -4.37
C THR A 484 0.21 6.82 -3.89
N LEU A 485 0.83 5.63 -3.93
CA LEU A 485 2.22 5.46 -3.50
C LEU A 485 3.18 6.34 -4.31
N ASP A 486 2.99 6.42 -5.62
CA ASP A 486 3.74 7.29 -6.52
C ASP A 486 3.62 8.78 -6.13
N LEU A 487 2.44 9.23 -5.71
CA LEU A 487 2.23 10.60 -5.23
C LEU A 487 2.99 10.87 -3.93
N VAL A 488 3.03 9.90 -3.01
CA VAL A 488 3.83 10.02 -1.78
C VAL A 488 5.31 10.12 -2.11
N ARG A 489 5.83 9.25 -3.00
CA ARG A 489 7.22 9.33 -3.49
C ARG A 489 7.54 10.68 -4.11
N TYR A 490 6.64 11.18 -4.98
CA TYR A 490 6.78 12.49 -5.60
C TYR A 490 6.87 13.59 -4.54
N LYS A 491 5.99 13.57 -3.54
CA LYS A 491 5.97 14.57 -2.46
C LYS A 491 7.28 14.58 -1.68
N ILE A 492 7.72 13.41 -1.21
CA ILE A 492 8.98 13.25 -0.45
C ILE A 492 10.15 13.80 -1.26
N TYR A 493 10.25 13.38 -2.53
CA TYR A 493 11.32 13.82 -3.42
C TYR A 493 11.38 15.34 -3.57
N HIS A 494 10.25 15.96 -3.92
CA HIS A 494 10.20 17.40 -4.16
C HIS A 494 10.38 18.22 -2.88
N ASP A 495 9.88 17.75 -1.73
CA ASP A 495 10.12 18.42 -0.46
C ASP A 495 11.60 18.31 -0.05
N ASN A 496 12.25 17.17 -0.29
CA ASN A 496 13.70 17.02 -0.09
C ASN A 496 14.51 17.96 -1.00
N LEU A 497 14.15 18.08 -2.29
CA LEU A 497 14.76 19.06 -3.20
C LEU A 497 14.60 20.50 -2.71
N LYS A 498 13.41 20.88 -2.22
CA LYS A 498 13.18 22.22 -1.66
C LYS A 498 14.05 22.50 -0.43
N LYS A 499 14.29 21.50 0.43
CA LYS A 499 15.19 21.64 1.57
C LYS A 499 16.62 21.91 1.11
N ILE A 500 17.09 21.23 0.06
CA ILE A 500 18.41 21.45 -0.54
C ILE A 500 18.52 22.89 -1.07
N HIS A 501 17.52 23.36 -1.83
CA HIS A 501 17.53 24.72 -2.41
C HIS A 501 17.42 25.86 -1.38
N LYS A 502 16.95 25.61 -0.15
CA LYS A 502 16.90 26.62 0.92
C LYS A 502 18.19 26.69 1.76
N LEU A 503 19.08 25.70 1.63
CA LEU A 503 20.35 25.62 2.35
C LEU A 503 21.53 26.19 1.52
N HIS A 504 21.30 26.46 0.24
CA HIS A 504 22.17 27.23 -0.65
C HIS A 504 21.57 28.62 -0.87
#